data_AF-A0A2T0L1M6-F1
#
_entry.id   AF-A0A2T0L1M6-F1
#
_cell.length_a   1.000
_cell.length_b   1.000
_cell.length_c   1.000
_cell.angle_alpha   90.00
_cell.angle_beta   90.00
_cell.angle_gamma   90.00
#
_symmetry.space_group_name_H-M   'P 1'
#
loop_
_entity.id
_entity.type
_entity.pdbx_description
1 polymer ?
#
loop_
_entity_poly.entity_id
_entity_poly.type
_entity_poly.pdbx_seq_one_letter_code
_entity_poly.pdbx_strand_id
1 'polypeptide(L)'
;MQTSQVRVRAPRTFRQPRLDVWSINAVDHIEVTGQARTDAEREARISALGMLMKSPSATGLWQRVCCCEMTREIRARSADQRLSMELALLESTRRPT
;
A
#
# COMPACT_ATOMS: atom_id res chain seq x y z
N MET A 1 45.08 31.40 5.91
CA MET A 1 44.76 30.02 5.46
C MET A 1 43.26 29.85 5.43
N GLN A 2 42.66 29.72 4.24
CA GLN A 2 41.21 29.51 4.08
C GLN A 2 40.92 28.01 4.15
N THR A 3 40.22 27.59 5.21
CA THR A 3 39.72 26.22 5.32
C THR A 3 38.48 26.08 4.44
N SER A 4 38.65 25.47 3.26
CA SER A 4 37.52 25.02 2.43
C SER A 4 36.70 23.99 3.20
N GLN A 5 35.56 24.41 3.75
CA GLN A 5 34.60 23.50 4.35
C GLN A 5 33.97 22.65 3.24
N VAL A 6 34.45 21.41 3.09
CA VAL A 6 33.78 20.39 2.30
C VAL A 6 32.48 20.04 3.02
N ARG A 7 31.33 20.47 2.48
CA ARG A 7 30.02 20.03 2.97
C ARG A 7 29.87 18.54 2.69
N VAL A 8 30.18 17.71 3.68
CA VAL A 8 29.87 16.28 3.66
C VAL A 8 28.34 16.14 3.67
N ARG A 9 27.73 15.81 2.52
CA ARG A 9 26.32 15.44 2.48
C ARG A 9 26.17 14.11 3.21
N ALA A 10 25.64 14.14 4.42
CA ALA A 10 25.21 12.92 5.10
C ALA A 10 24.19 12.18 4.21
N PRO A 11 24.31 10.86 4.02
CA PRO A 11 23.29 10.08 3.36
C PRO A 11 21.97 10.28 4.10
N ARG A 12 20.98 10.91 3.46
CA ARG A 12 19.63 10.99 4.01
C ARG A 12 19.03 9.59 3.89
N THR A 13 19.18 8.79 4.94
CA THR A 13 18.50 7.50 5.04
C THR A 13 17.01 7.76 5.16
N PHE A 14 16.26 7.48 4.11
CA PHE A 14 14.82 7.48 4.17
C PHE A 14 14.36 6.26 4.96
N ARG A 15 13.78 6.47 6.15
CA ARG A 15 13.18 5.40 6.94
C ARG A 15 11.74 5.22 6.47
N GLN A 16 11.47 4.10 5.80
CA GLN A 16 10.13 3.79 5.32
C GLN A 16 9.16 3.70 6.52
N PRO A 17 8.04 4.43 6.49
CA PRO A 17 7.00 4.29 7.51
C PRO A 17 6.37 2.89 7.41
N ARG A 18 6.06 2.31 8.57
CA ARG A 18 5.36 1.03 8.67
C ARG A 18 3.86 1.24 8.50
N LEU A 19 3.38 1.17 7.26
CA LEU A 19 1.97 1.36 6.94
C LEU A 19 1.15 0.07 7.14
N ASP A 20 1.83 -1.07 7.29
CA ASP A 20 1.27 -2.40 7.61
C ASP A 20 0.65 -2.47 9.01
N VAL A 21 1.13 -1.66 9.95
CA VAL A 21 0.71 -1.68 11.37
C VAL A 21 -0.30 -0.56 11.67
N TRP A 22 -0.66 0.26 10.69
CA TRP A 22 -1.62 1.32 10.93
C TRP A 22 -3.01 0.71 11.15
N SER A 23 -3.53 0.84 12.37
CA SER A 23 -4.91 0.49 12.70
C SER A 23 -5.86 1.23 11.78
N ILE A 24 -6.67 0.47 11.04
CA ILE A 24 -7.79 1.02 10.31
C ILE A 24 -9.02 0.75 11.14
N ASN A 25 -9.37 1.73 11.97
CA ASN A 25 -10.61 1.76 12.74
C ASN A 25 -11.86 1.59 11.85
N ALA A 26 -11.71 1.67 10.52
CA ALA A 26 -12.76 1.38 9.56
C ALA A 26 -13.15 -0.12 9.46
N VAL A 27 -12.55 -1.03 10.23
CA VAL A 27 -13.00 -2.44 10.30
C VAL A 27 -13.55 -2.82 11.68
N ASP A 28 -13.43 -1.94 12.67
CA ASP A 28 -13.89 -2.22 14.04
C ASP A 28 -15.41 -2.38 14.17
N HIS A 29 -16.17 -1.87 13.20
CA HIS A 29 -17.63 -1.97 13.17
C HIS A 29 -18.16 -3.19 12.40
N ILE A 30 -17.28 -4.04 11.85
CA ILE A 30 -17.70 -5.21 11.07
C ILE A 30 -17.61 -6.47 11.94
N GLU A 31 -18.74 -7.15 12.14
CA GLU A 31 -18.84 -8.44 12.84
C GLU A 31 -18.30 -9.61 11.99
N VAL A 32 -17.06 -9.50 11.52
CA VAL A 32 -16.33 -10.60 10.87
C VAL A 32 -15.16 -11.02 11.74
N THR A 33 -14.96 -12.33 11.84
CA THR A 33 -13.88 -12.95 12.62
C THR A 33 -12.95 -13.75 11.72
N GLY A 34 -11.71 -13.98 12.17
CA GLY A 34 -10.76 -14.85 11.48
C GLY A 34 -10.28 -14.28 10.14
N GLN A 35 -10.26 -15.13 9.10
CA GLN A 35 -9.72 -14.77 7.78
C GLN A 35 -10.50 -13.62 7.13
N ALA A 36 -11.82 -13.60 7.26
CA ALA A 36 -12.66 -12.56 6.68
C ALA A 36 -12.38 -11.16 7.27
N ARG A 37 -12.02 -11.10 8.56
CA ARG A 37 -11.58 -9.84 9.20
C ARG A 37 -10.24 -9.37 8.62
N THR A 38 -9.29 -10.31 8.49
CA THR A 38 -7.97 -10.04 7.95
C THR A 38 -8.05 -9.48 6.52
N ASP A 39 -8.95 -10.04 5.72
CA ASP A 39 -9.18 -9.60 4.34
C ASP A 39 -9.84 -8.22 4.30
N ALA A 40 -10.83 -7.95 5.15
CA ALA A 40 -11.46 -6.63 5.28
C ALA A 40 -10.44 -5.55 5.72
N GLU A 41 -9.57 -5.85 6.68
CA GLU A 41 -8.49 -4.95 7.12
C GLU A 41 -7.48 -4.65 6.02
N ARG A 42 -7.21 -5.62 5.13
CA ARG A 42 -6.34 -5.41 3.96
C ARG A 42 -7.01 -4.54 2.91
N GLU A 43 -8.27 -4.80 2.57
CA GLU A 43 -9.01 -3.96 1.61
C GLU A 43 -9.11 -2.51 2.08
N ALA A 44 -9.35 -2.31 3.39
CA ALA A 44 -9.36 -0.99 3.99
C ALA A 44 -7.98 -0.32 3.89
N ARG A 45 -6.88 -1.09 4.07
CA ARG A 45 -5.49 -0.59 3.91
C ARG A 45 -5.18 -0.18 2.48
N ILE A 46 -5.52 -1.02 1.52
CA ILE A 46 -5.34 -0.72 0.09
C ILE A 46 -6.10 0.56 -0.28
N SER A 47 -7.34 0.69 0.19
CA SER A 47 -8.16 1.88 -0.05
C SER A 47 -7.55 3.15 0.56
N ALA A 48 -7.09 3.08 1.82
CA ALA A 48 -6.45 4.20 2.49
C ALA A 48 -5.14 4.63 1.78
N LEU A 49 -4.31 3.66 1.36
CA LEU A 49 -3.10 3.93 0.58
C LEU A 49 -3.41 4.63 -0.75
N GLY A 50 -4.46 4.20 -1.44
CA GLY A 50 -4.95 4.85 -2.65
C GLY A 50 -5.36 6.31 -2.42
N MET A 51 -6.03 6.61 -1.30
CA MET A 51 -6.37 7.98 -0.91
C MET A 51 -5.14 8.82 -0.61
N LEU A 52 -4.16 8.26 0.12
CA LEU A 52 -2.89 8.94 0.43
C LEU A 52 -2.09 9.26 -0.83
N MET A 53 -2.13 8.41 -1.85
CA MET A 53 -1.46 8.66 -3.13
C MET A 53 -2.09 9.81 -3.92
N LYS A 54 -3.42 9.97 -3.82
CA LYS A 54 -4.19 11.02 -4.50
C LYS A 54 -4.20 12.35 -3.75
N SER A 55 -3.64 12.41 -2.53
CA SER A 55 -3.58 13.64 -1.74
C SER A 55 -2.80 14.73 -2.50
N PRO A 56 -3.27 15.98 -2.51
CA PRO A 56 -2.56 17.10 -3.14
C PRO A 56 -1.19 17.37 -2.47
N SER A 57 -0.98 16.89 -1.25
CA SER A 57 0.29 16.98 -0.53
C SER A 57 1.23 15.79 -0.78
N ALA A 58 0.83 14.81 -1.60
CA ALA A 58 1.61 13.63 -1.87
C ALA A 58 2.85 13.96 -2.73
N THR A 59 4.03 13.86 -2.13
CA THR A 59 5.28 13.95 -2.89
C THR A 59 5.48 12.70 -3.75
N GLY A 60 6.28 12.79 -4.82
CA GLY A 60 6.59 11.61 -5.64
C GLY A 60 7.27 10.48 -4.85
N LEU A 61 8.05 10.81 -3.82
CA LEU A 61 8.62 9.82 -2.90
C LEU A 61 7.52 9.14 -2.07
N TRP A 62 6.56 9.92 -1.56
CA TRP A 62 5.42 9.40 -0.82
C TRP A 62 4.55 8.46 -1.66
N GLN A 63 4.27 8.83 -2.91
CA GLN A 63 3.54 7.98 -3.85
C GLN A 63 4.23 6.63 -4.07
N ARG A 64 5.56 6.61 -4.20
CA ARG A 64 6.34 5.36 -4.32
C ARG A 64 6.22 4.50 -3.07
N VAL A 65 6.30 5.10 -1.88
CA VAL A 65 6.13 4.37 -0.61
C VAL A 65 4.75 3.74 -0.51
N CYS A 66 3.68 4.51 -0.78
CA CYS A 66 2.33 3.97 -0.77
C CYS A 66 2.12 2.86 -1.81
N CYS A 67 2.70 3.00 -3.01
CA CYS A 67 2.61 1.99 -4.06
C CYS A 67 3.34 0.69 -3.69
N CYS A 68 4.51 0.79 -3.05
CA CYS A 68 5.23 -0.37 -2.52
C CYS A 68 4.44 -1.10 -1.44
N GLU A 69 3.86 -0.37 -0.50
CA GLU A 69 3.03 -0.96 0.58
C GLU A 69 1.74 -1.57 0.01
N MET A 70 1.08 -0.91 -0.93
CA MET A 70 -0.10 -1.45 -1.60
C MET A 70 0.22 -2.77 -2.33
N THR A 71 1.37 -2.83 -3.00
CA THR A 71 1.84 -4.05 -3.68
C THR A 71 2.12 -5.17 -2.67
N ARG A 72 2.64 -4.85 -1.48
CA ARG A 72 2.84 -5.83 -0.40
C ARG A 72 1.51 -6.38 0.11
N GLU A 73 0.52 -5.53 0.34
CA GLU A 73 -0.82 -5.94 0.79
C GLU A 73 -1.49 -6.88 -0.22
N ILE A 74 -1.42 -6.56 -1.52
CA ILE A 74 -1.95 -7.38 -2.61
C ILE A 74 -1.23 -8.73 -2.68
N ARG A 75 0.10 -8.74 -2.58
CA ARG A 75 0.90 -9.98 -2.66
C ARG A 75 0.71 -10.89 -1.46
N ALA A 76 0.36 -10.33 -0.30
CA ALA A 76 0.16 -11.09 0.90
C ALA A 76 -1.25 -11.74 0.98
N ARG A 77 -2.11 -11.56 -0.03
CA ARG A 77 -3.35 -12.37 -0.18
C ARG A 77 -3.02 -13.83 -0.42
N SER A 78 -3.91 -14.74 -0.02
CA SER A 78 -3.77 -16.16 -0.32
C SER A 78 -3.75 -16.39 -1.85
N ALA A 79 -3.04 -17.44 -2.28
CA ALA A 79 -2.91 -17.77 -3.70
C ALA A 79 -4.28 -17.90 -4.40
N ASP A 80 -5.30 -18.39 -3.69
CA ASP A 80 -6.66 -18.55 -4.20
C ASP A 80 -7.38 -17.24 -4.49
N GLN A 81 -7.17 -16.20 -3.67
CA GLN A 81 -7.75 -14.87 -3.91
C GLN A 81 -7.01 -14.09 -5.00
N ARG A 82 -5.70 -14.33 -5.15
CA ARG A 82 -4.96 -13.77 -6.27
C ARG A 82 -5.44 -14.38 -7.59
N LEU A 83 -5.63 -15.70 -7.61
CA LEU A 83 -6.18 -16.42 -8.75
C LEU A 83 -7.58 -15.91 -9.09
N SER A 84 -8.47 -15.74 -8.10
CA SER A 84 -9.83 -15.26 -8.36
C SER A 84 -9.85 -13.84 -8.94
N MET A 85 -8.95 -12.95 -8.51
CA MET A 85 -8.85 -11.60 -9.05
C MET A 85 -8.20 -11.56 -10.45
N GLU A 86 -7.18 -12.37 -10.70
CA GLU A 86 -6.59 -12.55 -12.05
C GLU A 86 -7.63 -13.15 -13.02
N LEU A 87 -8.44 -14.11 -12.56
CA LEU A 87 -9.55 -14.68 -13.33
C LEU A 87 -10.66 -13.65 -13.58
N ALA A 88 -11.03 -12.84 -12.58
CA ALA A 88 -12.04 -11.80 -12.74
C ALA A 88 -11.59 -10.71 -13.75
N LEU A 89 -10.30 -10.33 -13.74
CA LEU A 89 -9.74 -9.43 -14.75
C LEU A 89 -9.76 -10.05 -16.15
N LEU A 90 -9.42 -11.35 -16.27
CA LEU A 90 -9.48 -12.08 -17.53
C LEU A 90 -10.91 -12.22 -18.07
N GLU A 91 -11.89 -12.57 -17.23
CA GLU A 91 -13.30 -12.63 -17.62
C GLU A 91 -13.85 -11.26 -18.02
N SER A 92 -13.43 -10.19 -17.35
CA SER A 92 -13.84 -8.83 -17.72
C SER A 92 -13.27 -8.38 -19.07
N THR A 93 -12.08 -8.86 -19.45
CA THR A 93 -11.53 -8.68 -20.81
C THR A 93 -12.12 -9.64 -21.84
N ARG A 94 -12.86 -10.64 -21.37
CA ARG A 94 -13.41 -11.75 -22.15
C ARG A 94 -14.93 -11.76 -22.03
N ARG A 95 -15.58 -10.65 -22.35
CA ARG A 95 -16.99 -10.68 -22.75
C ARG A 95 -17.25 -9.90 -24.04
N PRO A 96 -18.28 -10.34 -24.78
CA PRO A 96 -18.29 -10.43 -26.23
C PRO A 96 -18.99 -9.22 -26.86
N THR A 97 -18.79 -9.06 -28.17
CA THR A 97 -19.70 -8.33 -29.07
C THR A 97 -21.16 -8.68 -28.81
#